data_AF-A0A023G9W2-F1
#
_entry.id   AF-A0A023G9W2-F1
#
_cell.length_a   1.000
_cell.length_b   1.000
_cell.length_c   1.000
_cell.angle_alpha   90.00
_cell.angle_beta   90.00
_cell.angle_gamma   90.00
#
_symmetry.space_group_name_H-M   'P 1'
#
loop_
_entity.id
_entity.type
_entity.pdbx_description
1 polymer ?
#
loop_
_entity_poly.entity_id
_entity_poly.type
_entity_poly.pdbx_seq_one_letter_code
_entity_poly.pdbx_strand_id
1 'polypeptide(L)'
;MNFNLALLVSIIASAAAWHYYPGQEGVPKPALPIPSVDPNAQDLDIRRVVEVNERLAVIRRKHNVGTSYRCLSALKQSGSGTGPYKYNLKARNGIHTEDKYEDFKVEVTLKPLGVTTPGYKATYMQKGKEITLTLKNADQQNKCFVLFADYGQNQGGCELLLRKSALSQDIPADCLSYYENQCGGVSIQLYEEGCKYEDVPELVPIEGVPGIPF
;
A
#
# COMPACT_ATOMS: atom_id res chain seq x y z
N MET A 1 -4.48 7.54 25.86
CA MET A 1 -3.58 8.27 24.92
C MET A 1 -4.28 8.30 23.57
N ASN A 2 -4.93 9.42 23.26
CA ASN A 2 -5.79 9.59 22.09
C ASN A 2 -4.91 9.88 20.86
N PHE A 3 -4.86 8.97 19.89
CA PHE A 3 -4.09 9.19 18.65
C PHE A 3 -5.01 9.24 17.43
N ASN A 4 -5.41 10.47 17.12
CA ASN A 4 -5.90 10.89 15.82
C ASN A 4 -4.74 10.83 14.82
N LEU A 5 -4.57 9.72 14.11
CA LEU A 5 -3.78 9.68 12.87
C LEU A 5 -4.75 9.89 11.69
N ALA A 6 -4.65 11.09 11.13
CA ALA A 6 -5.55 11.71 10.17
C ALA A 6 -6.05 10.78 9.05
N LEU A 7 -7.35 10.50 9.07
CA LEU A 7 -8.12 10.03 7.91
C LEU A 7 -9.08 11.12 7.40
N LEU A 8 -8.80 12.37 7.75
CA LEU A 8 -9.47 13.56 7.24
C LEU A 8 -8.37 14.53 6.83
N VAL A 9 -8.04 14.55 5.53
CA VAL A 9 -7.50 15.78 4.96
C VAL A 9 -8.70 16.60 4.51
N SER A 10 -8.81 17.75 5.16
CA SER A 10 -9.76 18.80 4.92
C SER A 10 -9.94 19.12 3.44
N ILE A 11 -11.17 19.47 3.13
CA ILE A 11 -11.55 20.35 2.04
C ILE A 11 -10.57 21.55 2.06
N ILE A 12 -9.81 21.76 0.98
CA ILE A 12 -9.55 23.02 0.27
C ILE A 12 -8.48 22.74 -0.81
N ALA A 13 -8.94 22.64 -2.05
CA ALA A 13 -8.28 23.17 -3.24
C ALA A 13 -9.46 23.58 -4.14
N SER A 14 -9.70 24.86 -4.40
CA SER A 14 -8.92 25.61 -5.37
C SER A 14 -9.16 27.10 -5.17
N ALA A 15 -8.09 27.86 -4.91
CA ALA A 15 -8.07 29.29 -5.18
C ALA A 15 -7.08 29.51 -6.33
N ALA A 16 -7.53 29.25 -7.54
CA ALA A 16 -6.91 29.74 -8.77
C ALA A 16 -7.97 29.67 -9.86
N ALA A 17 -8.35 30.86 -10.37
CA ALA A 17 -9.62 31.17 -11.04
C ALA A 17 -10.78 30.97 -10.06
N TRP A 18 -11.73 31.88 -9.82
CA TRP A 18 -12.46 32.72 -10.76
C TRP A 18 -12.68 34.09 -10.11
N HIS A 19 -12.45 35.16 -10.86
CA HIS A 19 -13.09 36.43 -10.54
C HIS A 19 -14.61 36.19 -10.49
N TYR A 20 -15.20 36.58 -9.38
CA TYR A 20 -16.60 36.38 -9.02
C TYR A 20 -17.51 37.14 -9.99
N TYR A 21 -18.11 36.43 -10.95
CA TYR A 21 -19.30 36.88 -11.68
C TYR A 21 -20.51 36.09 -11.12
N PRO A 22 -21.52 36.74 -10.53
CA PRO A 22 -22.65 36.02 -9.97
C PRO A 22 -23.65 35.69 -11.08
N GLY A 23 -23.95 34.40 -11.25
CA GLY A 23 -25.05 33.92 -12.09
C GLY A 23 -24.66 32.78 -13.01
N GLN A 24 -24.52 31.56 -12.49
CA GLN A 24 -24.80 30.36 -13.27
C GLN A 24 -25.12 29.16 -12.37
N GLU A 25 -26.18 28.46 -12.74
CA GLU A 25 -26.73 27.26 -12.13
C GLU A 25 -25.66 26.17 -11.92
N GLY A 26 -25.87 25.37 -10.88
CA GLY A 26 -24.90 24.40 -10.36
C GLY A 26 -24.24 23.54 -11.43
N VAL A 27 -22.95 23.78 -11.65
CA VAL A 27 -22.07 22.85 -12.35
C VAL A 27 -22.00 21.58 -11.49
N PRO A 28 -22.38 20.40 -12.03
CA PRO A 28 -22.20 19.15 -11.31
C PRO A 28 -20.74 19.00 -10.94
N LYS A 29 -20.46 18.83 -9.65
CA LYS A 29 -19.13 18.43 -9.15
C LYS A 29 -18.66 17.25 -10.02
N PRO A 30 -17.50 17.34 -10.71
CA PRO A 30 -16.99 16.22 -11.49
C PRO A 30 -16.94 15.00 -10.59
N ALA A 31 -17.65 13.94 -10.98
CA ALA A 31 -17.56 12.67 -10.27
C ALA A 31 -16.09 12.25 -10.30
N LEU A 32 -15.48 12.06 -9.13
CA LEU A 32 -14.16 11.45 -9.05
C LEU A 32 -14.23 10.11 -9.79
N PRO A 33 -13.22 9.75 -10.61
CA PRO A 33 -13.23 8.48 -11.29
C PRO A 33 -13.43 7.38 -10.26
N ILE A 34 -14.52 6.62 -10.40
CA ILE A 34 -14.81 5.50 -9.51
C ILE A 34 -13.62 4.53 -9.63
N PRO A 35 -13.07 4.02 -8.52
CA PRO A 35 -12.04 3.00 -8.59
C PRO A 35 -12.58 1.80 -9.37
N SER A 36 -12.04 1.57 -10.55
CA SER A 36 -12.42 0.46 -11.41
C SER A 36 -11.15 -0.28 -11.82
N VAL A 37 -11.16 -1.59 -11.63
CA VAL A 37 -10.27 -2.51 -12.34
C VAL A 37 -11.10 -3.13 -13.45
N ASP A 38 -10.49 -3.46 -14.59
CA ASP A 38 -11.18 -4.24 -15.63
C ASP A 38 -11.79 -5.51 -14.99
N PRO A 39 -13.13 -5.66 -15.00
CA PRO A 39 -13.80 -6.80 -14.38
C PRO A 39 -13.45 -8.13 -15.06
N ASN A 40 -12.85 -8.11 -16.25
CA ASN A 40 -12.43 -9.30 -16.99
C ASN A 40 -10.98 -9.71 -16.72
N ALA A 41 -10.18 -8.87 -16.04
CA ALA A 41 -8.80 -9.21 -15.71
C ALA A 41 -8.78 -10.30 -14.62
N GLN A 42 -8.17 -11.44 -14.94
CA GLN A 42 -8.08 -12.56 -14.02
C GLN A 42 -7.16 -12.24 -12.83
N ASP A 43 -7.65 -12.51 -11.62
CA ASP A 43 -6.86 -12.40 -10.40
C ASP A 43 -5.76 -13.47 -10.34
N LEU A 44 -4.58 -13.08 -9.88
CA LEU A 44 -3.44 -13.96 -9.71
C LEU A 44 -3.30 -14.42 -8.25
N ASP A 45 -2.57 -15.52 -8.03
CA ASP A 45 -2.30 -16.03 -6.70
C ASP A 45 -1.35 -15.09 -5.92
N ILE A 46 -1.87 -14.46 -4.86
CA ILE A 46 -1.11 -13.51 -4.03
C ILE A 46 0.05 -14.17 -3.27
N ARG A 47 0.16 -15.50 -3.27
CA ARG A 47 1.35 -16.20 -2.75
C ARG A 47 2.65 -15.70 -3.39
N ARG A 48 2.61 -15.28 -4.66
CA ARG A 48 3.75 -14.61 -5.33
C ARG A 48 4.28 -13.37 -4.59
N VAL A 49 3.41 -12.70 -3.82
CA VAL A 49 3.74 -11.53 -3.00
C VAL A 49 4.11 -11.95 -1.58
N VAL A 50 3.29 -12.78 -0.93
CA VAL A 50 3.53 -13.11 0.49
C VAL A 50 4.73 -14.03 0.69
N GLU A 51 5.22 -14.68 -0.35
CA GLU A 51 6.45 -15.48 -0.32
C GLU A 51 7.73 -14.63 -0.45
N VAL A 52 7.63 -13.35 -0.81
CA VAL A 52 8.78 -12.44 -0.88
C VAL A 52 9.39 -12.24 0.53
N ASN A 53 10.70 -12.48 0.64
CA ASN A 53 11.47 -12.41 1.89
C ASN A 53 12.30 -11.13 2.02
N GLU A 54 11.99 -10.12 1.23
CA GLU A 54 12.60 -8.78 1.33
C GLU A 54 11.50 -7.72 1.42
N ARG A 55 11.92 -6.48 1.69
CA ARG A 55 10.99 -5.36 1.81
C ARG A 55 10.39 -5.02 0.45
N LEU A 56 9.06 -4.92 0.39
CA LEU A 56 8.32 -4.40 -0.75
C LEU A 56 8.04 -2.92 -0.51
N ALA A 57 8.40 -2.07 -1.46
CA ALA A 57 8.12 -0.64 -1.44
C ALA A 57 6.91 -0.33 -2.30
N VAL A 58 6.00 0.51 -1.81
CA VAL A 58 4.87 1.03 -2.59
C VAL A 58 5.34 2.25 -3.36
N ILE A 59 5.33 2.17 -4.68
CA ILE A 59 5.79 3.24 -5.56
C ILE A 59 4.67 4.22 -5.86
N ARG A 60 3.52 3.70 -6.28
CA ARG A 60 2.35 4.50 -6.65
C ARG A 60 1.07 3.85 -6.13
N ARG A 61 0.05 4.69 -5.92
CA ARG A 61 -1.27 4.24 -5.46
C ARG A 61 -2.43 5.03 -6.06
N LYS A 62 -3.56 4.36 -6.36
CA LYS A 62 -4.82 4.96 -6.87
C LYS A 62 -5.99 4.98 -5.88
N HIS A 63 -5.72 4.85 -4.58
CA HIS A 63 -6.69 5.03 -3.50
C HIS A 63 -6.08 5.87 -2.37
N ASN A 64 -6.92 6.36 -1.46
CA ASN A 64 -6.48 7.10 -0.27
C ASN A 64 -5.42 8.19 -0.61
N VAL A 65 -5.58 8.88 -1.75
CA VAL A 65 -4.54 9.73 -2.35
C VAL A 65 -4.26 11.01 -1.57
N GLY A 66 -5.15 11.42 -0.67
CA GLY A 66 -4.95 12.57 0.22
C GLY A 66 -3.97 12.33 1.37
N THR A 67 -3.15 11.28 1.33
CA THR A 67 -2.22 10.95 2.42
C THR A 67 -0.94 11.80 2.37
N SER A 68 -0.47 12.25 3.53
CA SER A 68 0.85 12.87 3.70
C SER A 68 1.99 11.86 3.80
N TYR A 69 1.70 10.57 4.00
CA TYR A 69 2.73 9.56 4.17
C TYR A 69 3.50 9.30 2.88
N ARG A 70 4.80 9.01 3.04
CA ARG A 70 5.72 8.62 1.96
C ARG A 70 6.52 7.39 2.34
N CYS A 71 7.26 6.82 1.39
CA CYS A 71 8.13 5.68 1.61
C CYS A 71 7.42 4.46 2.23
N LEU A 72 6.16 4.24 1.84
CA LEU A 72 5.38 3.11 2.31
C LEU A 72 6.07 1.81 1.90
N SER A 73 6.18 0.88 2.84
CA SER A 73 6.76 -0.43 2.60
C SER A 73 6.21 -1.49 3.53
N ALA A 74 6.39 -2.75 3.13
CA ALA A 74 6.01 -3.92 3.89
C ALA A 74 7.16 -4.94 3.89
N LEU A 75 7.53 -5.43 5.07
CA LEU A 75 8.47 -6.54 5.24
C LEU A 75 7.78 -7.69 5.95
N LYS A 76 7.85 -8.89 5.37
CA LYS A 76 7.43 -10.11 6.05
C LYS A 76 8.43 -10.45 7.17
N GLN A 77 7.93 -10.56 8.38
CA GLN A 77 8.71 -10.98 9.55
C GLN A 77 8.63 -12.50 9.76
N SER A 78 7.48 -13.10 9.51
CA SER A 78 7.27 -14.55 9.61
C SER A 78 6.02 -15.01 8.85
N GLY A 79 5.87 -16.32 8.69
CA GLY A 79 4.74 -16.96 8.01
C GLY A 79 5.17 -17.78 6.79
N SER A 80 4.43 -18.84 6.52
CA SER A 80 4.62 -19.74 5.38
C SER A 80 3.33 -20.51 5.07
N GLY A 81 3.26 -21.11 3.87
CA GLY A 81 2.14 -21.95 3.45
C GLY A 81 0.82 -21.18 3.37
N THR A 82 -0.14 -21.55 4.22
CA THR A 82 -1.45 -20.89 4.31
C THR A 82 -1.68 -20.21 5.68
N GLY A 83 -0.67 -20.23 6.55
CA GLY A 83 -0.77 -19.67 7.90
C GLY A 83 -0.77 -18.14 7.90
N PRO A 84 -1.07 -17.51 9.05
CA PRO A 84 -1.00 -16.06 9.13
C PRO A 84 0.45 -15.58 8.95
N TYR A 85 0.61 -14.58 8.09
CA TYR A 85 1.88 -13.91 7.83
C TYR A 85 1.97 -12.65 8.66
N LYS A 86 3.07 -12.47 9.40
CA LYS A 86 3.32 -11.25 10.16
C LYS A 86 4.12 -10.29 9.32
N TYR A 87 3.61 -9.07 9.17
CA TYR A 87 4.25 -8.00 8.42
C TYR A 87 4.57 -6.81 9.30
N ASN A 88 5.76 -6.24 9.10
CA ASN A 88 6.09 -4.89 9.51
C ASN A 88 5.82 -3.95 8.33
N LEU A 89 4.82 -3.08 8.49
CA LEU A 89 4.58 -1.96 7.61
C LEU A 89 5.38 -0.77 8.11
N LYS A 90 6.02 -0.03 7.21
CA LYS A 90 6.82 1.14 7.55
C LYS A 90 6.48 2.29 6.59
N ALA A 91 6.32 3.49 7.12
CA ALA A 91 6.05 4.69 6.32
C ALA A 91 6.67 5.93 6.97
N ARG A 92 7.11 6.88 6.15
CA ARG A 92 7.52 8.22 6.60
C ARG A 92 6.27 9.06 6.83
N ASN A 93 6.09 9.58 8.05
CA ASN A 93 4.93 10.39 8.44
C ASN A 93 5.10 11.85 7.99
N GLY A 94 5.08 12.04 6.68
CA GLY A 94 5.15 13.34 6.04
C GLY A 94 5.93 13.30 4.72
N ILE A 95 5.93 14.45 4.04
CA ILE A 95 6.47 14.62 2.70
C ILE A 95 7.93 15.08 2.69
N HIS A 96 8.46 15.51 3.84
CA HIS A 96 9.83 15.99 3.96
C HIS A 96 10.78 14.84 4.35
N THR A 97 12.05 14.95 3.97
CA THR A 97 13.03 13.87 4.16
C THR A 97 13.39 13.60 5.62
N GLU A 98 13.24 14.60 6.47
CA GLU A 98 13.49 14.61 7.91
C GLU A 98 12.32 14.07 8.73
N ASP A 99 11.15 13.90 8.10
CA ASP A 99 9.96 13.38 8.77
C ASP A 99 10.23 11.98 9.33
N LYS A 100 9.65 11.72 10.50
CA LYS A 100 9.88 10.47 11.23
C LYS A 100 9.21 9.29 10.52
N TYR A 101 9.84 8.13 10.64
CA TYR A 101 9.22 6.88 10.22
C TYR A 101 8.36 6.30 11.35
N GLU A 102 7.27 5.68 10.94
CA GLU A 102 6.36 4.92 11.78
C GLU A 102 6.30 3.48 11.31
N ASP A 103 6.19 2.57 12.26
CA ASP A 103 6.14 1.13 12.06
C ASP A 103 4.83 0.56 12.61
N PHE A 104 4.21 -0.33 11.85
CA PHE A 104 2.96 -0.99 12.22
C PHE A 104 3.05 -2.48 11.96
N LYS A 105 2.74 -3.30 12.96
CA LYS A 105 2.66 -4.75 12.79
C LYS A 105 1.24 -5.13 12.36
N VAL A 106 1.11 -5.94 11.32
CA VAL A 106 -0.16 -6.51 10.86
C VAL A 106 -0.04 -8.01 10.67
N GLU A 107 -1.15 -8.70 10.85
CA GLU A 107 -1.28 -10.12 10.55
C GLU A 107 -2.14 -10.28 9.29
N VAL A 108 -1.59 -10.98 8.30
CA VAL A 108 -2.18 -11.19 6.99
C VAL A 108 -2.58 -12.65 6.85
N THR A 109 -3.82 -12.91 6.48
CA THR A 109 -4.37 -14.25 6.26
C THR A 109 -4.69 -14.47 4.79
N LEU A 110 -4.47 -15.69 4.29
CA LEU A 110 -4.86 -16.06 2.93
C LEU A 110 -6.28 -16.61 2.88
N LYS A 111 -7.07 -16.14 1.91
CA LYS A 111 -8.39 -16.66 1.58
C LYS A 111 -8.40 -17.14 0.12
N PRO A 112 -9.08 -18.23 -0.23
CA PRO A 112 -9.23 -18.64 -1.63
C PRO A 112 -9.82 -17.51 -2.49
N LEU A 113 -9.39 -17.40 -3.75
CA LEU A 113 -9.94 -16.41 -4.70
C LEU A 113 -11.43 -16.69 -4.99
N GLY A 114 -11.79 -17.96 -5.10
CA GLY A 114 -13.17 -18.42 -5.26
C GLY A 114 -13.23 -19.94 -5.33
N VAL A 115 -14.40 -20.49 -5.64
CA VAL A 115 -14.60 -21.94 -5.77
C VAL A 115 -13.93 -22.50 -7.03
N THR A 116 -13.98 -21.74 -8.13
CA THR A 116 -13.50 -22.17 -9.45
C THR A 116 -12.19 -21.50 -9.88
N THR A 117 -11.76 -20.45 -9.16
CA THR A 117 -10.52 -19.72 -9.47
C THR A 117 -9.42 -20.19 -8.53
N PRO A 118 -8.38 -20.89 -9.03
CA PRO A 118 -7.29 -21.35 -8.19
C PRO A 118 -6.46 -20.17 -7.66
N GLY A 119 -5.94 -20.31 -6.45
CA GLY A 119 -5.07 -19.32 -5.81
C GLY A 119 -5.73 -18.58 -4.66
N TYR A 120 -4.99 -17.62 -4.11
CA TYR A 120 -5.38 -16.91 -2.90
C TYR A 120 -5.39 -15.39 -3.09
N LYS A 121 -6.25 -14.74 -2.32
CA LYS A 121 -6.18 -13.32 -1.95
C LYS A 121 -5.75 -13.20 -0.49
N ALA A 122 -5.28 -12.03 -0.09
CA ALA A 122 -4.84 -11.78 1.27
C ALA A 122 -5.81 -10.84 1.97
N THR A 123 -5.94 -10.98 3.29
CA THR A 123 -6.77 -10.09 4.11
C THR A 123 -6.05 -9.71 5.39
N TYR A 124 -6.20 -8.47 5.85
CA TYR A 124 -5.72 -8.05 7.16
C TYR A 124 -6.67 -7.04 7.79
N MET A 125 -6.58 -6.88 9.12
CA MET A 125 -7.39 -5.92 9.86
C MET A 125 -6.67 -4.59 10.04
N GLN A 126 -7.34 -3.49 9.72
CA GLN A 126 -6.90 -2.13 10.03
C GLN A 126 -8.03 -1.35 10.69
N LYS A 127 -7.81 -0.89 11.93
CA LYS A 127 -8.80 -0.11 12.72
C LYS A 127 -10.20 -0.75 12.74
N GLY A 128 -10.27 -2.07 12.90
CA GLY A 128 -11.54 -2.82 12.95
C GLY A 128 -12.22 -3.05 11.60
N LYS A 129 -11.59 -2.67 10.48
CA LYS A 129 -12.05 -2.99 9.12
C LYS A 129 -11.14 -4.05 8.48
N GLU A 130 -11.75 -5.03 7.83
CA GLU A 130 -11.02 -5.99 6.99
C GLU A 130 -10.67 -5.32 5.66
N ILE A 131 -9.41 -5.41 5.27
CA ILE A 131 -8.91 -4.98 3.97
C ILE A 131 -8.57 -6.22 3.19
N THR A 132 -9.07 -6.32 1.96
CA THR A 132 -8.73 -7.40 1.03
C THR A 132 -7.70 -6.91 0.02
N LEU A 133 -6.64 -7.68 -0.15
CA LEU A 133 -5.61 -7.46 -1.15
C LEU A 133 -5.71 -8.57 -2.20
N THR A 134 -5.82 -8.17 -3.46
CA THR A 134 -5.87 -9.09 -4.60
C THR A 134 -4.72 -8.78 -5.54
N LEU A 135 -3.96 -9.80 -5.94
CA LEU A 135 -2.90 -9.62 -6.93
C LEU A 135 -3.49 -9.54 -8.33
N LYS A 136 -3.26 -8.41 -8.99
CA LYS A 136 -3.81 -8.10 -10.31
C LYS A 136 -2.79 -8.29 -11.43
N ASN A 137 -1.52 -7.97 -11.16
CA ASN A 137 -0.43 -8.24 -12.09
C ASN A 137 0.90 -8.41 -11.35
N ALA A 138 1.85 -9.11 -11.95
CA ALA A 138 3.23 -9.23 -11.50
C ALA A 138 4.12 -9.64 -12.67
N ASP A 139 5.32 -9.06 -12.76
CA ASP A 139 6.29 -9.46 -13.79
C ASP A 139 6.77 -10.90 -13.57
N GLN A 140 7.37 -11.49 -14.61
CA GLN A 140 7.84 -12.88 -14.57
C GLN A 140 8.89 -13.13 -13.48
N GLN A 141 9.71 -12.14 -13.14
CA GLN A 141 10.76 -12.27 -12.13
C GLN A 141 10.27 -11.87 -10.72
N ASN A 142 8.98 -11.53 -10.59
CA ASN A 142 8.36 -11.07 -9.34
C ASN A 142 9.08 -9.85 -8.73
N LYS A 143 9.72 -9.01 -9.54
CA LYS A 143 10.34 -7.74 -9.15
C LYS A 143 9.30 -6.67 -8.81
N CYS A 144 8.14 -6.71 -9.46
CA CYS A 144 7.05 -5.79 -9.27
C CYS A 144 5.71 -6.51 -9.13
N PHE A 145 4.76 -5.83 -8.48
CA PHE A 145 3.42 -6.32 -8.25
C PHE A 145 2.42 -5.18 -8.35
N VAL A 146 1.26 -5.45 -8.93
CA VAL A 146 0.09 -4.56 -8.85
C VAL A 146 -0.95 -5.26 -7.99
N LEU A 147 -1.22 -4.69 -6.83
CA LEU A 147 -2.28 -5.15 -5.93
C LEU A 147 -3.51 -4.26 -6.11
N PHE A 148 -4.70 -4.81 -5.91
CA PHE A 148 -5.90 -4.03 -5.63
C PHE A 148 -6.23 -4.16 -4.14
N ALA A 149 -6.30 -3.03 -3.45
CA ALA A 149 -6.74 -2.96 -2.06
C ALA A 149 -8.22 -2.56 -2.01
N ASP A 150 -9.03 -3.43 -1.41
CA ASP A 150 -10.46 -3.24 -1.20
C ASP A 150 -10.77 -3.03 0.28
N TYR A 151 -11.37 -1.88 0.60
CA TYR A 151 -11.80 -1.48 1.94
C TYR A 151 -13.31 -1.67 2.13
N GLY A 152 -13.98 -2.29 1.15
CA GLY A 152 -15.44 -2.40 1.05
C GLY A 152 -16.11 -1.12 0.58
N GLN A 153 -17.42 -1.18 0.30
CA GLN A 153 -18.26 -0.02 0.00
C GLN A 153 -17.74 0.83 -1.19
N ASN A 154 -17.23 0.18 -2.24
CA ASN A 154 -16.60 0.82 -3.41
C ASN A 154 -15.41 1.73 -3.07
N GLN A 155 -14.78 1.52 -1.91
CA GLN A 155 -13.55 2.19 -1.52
C GLN A 155 -12.39 1.24 -1.77
N GLY A 156 -11.63 1.49 -2.83
CA GLY A 156 -10.48 0.68 -3.16
C GLY A 156 -9.63 1.31 -4.24
N GLY A 157 -8.59 0.63 -4.66
CA GLY A 157 -7.75 1.05 -5.78
C GLY A 157 -6.47 0.25 -5.86
N CYS A 158 -5.69 0.51 -6.90
CA CYS A 158 -4.44 -0.22 -7.11
C CYS A 158 -3.27 0.36 -6.31
N GLU A 159 -2.33 -0.50 -5.94
CA GLU A 159 -0.99 -0.20 -5.45
C GLU A 159 0.04 -0.88 -6.36
N LEU A 160 1.03 -0.11 -6.82
CA LEU A 160 2.19 -0.62 -7.55
C LEU A 160 3.34 -0.76 -6.57
N LEU A 161 3.86 -1.98 -6.41
CA LEU A 161 4.95 -2.31 -5.52
C LEU A 161 6.17 -2.79 -6.29
N LEU A 162 7.36 -2.51 -5.75
CA LEU A 162 8.60 -3.15 -6.15
C LEU A 162 9.30 -3.78 -4.96
N ARG A 163 10.07 -4.84 -5.23
CA ARG A 163 11.09 -5.33 -4.31
C ARG A 163 12.14 -4.25 -4.05
N LYS A 164 12.64 -4.16 -2.82
CA LYS A 164 13.73 -3.25 -2.45
C LYS A 164 14.94 -3.43 -3.38
N SER A 165 15.30 -4.67 -3.70
CA SER A 165 16.39 -5.02 -4.62
C SER A 165 16.19 -4.51 -6.06
N ALA A 166 14.96 -4.18 -6.45
CA ALA A 166 14.62 -3.69 -7.79
C ALA A 166 14.42 -2.17 -7.85
N LEU A 167 14.56 -1.43 -6.74
CA LEU A 167 14.32 0.02 -6.69
C LEU A 167 15.32 0.86 -7.51
N SER A 168 16.52 0.33 -7.76
CA SER A 168 17.54 1.00 -8.60
C SER A 168 17.37 0.72 -10.09
N GLN A 169 16.39 -0.10 -10.47
CA GLN A 169 16.08 -0.44 -11.85
C GLN A 169 14.81 0.29 -12.29
N ASP A 170 14.58 0.36 -13.60
CA ASP A 170 13.30 0.78 -14.14
C ASP A 170 12.18 -0.16 -13.67
N ILE A 171 10.99 0.41 -13.48
CA ILE A 171 9.79 -0.36 -13.17
C ILE A 171 9.52 -1.32 -14.35
N PRO A 172 9.38 -2.64 -14.11
CA PRO A 172 9.07 -3.56 -15.20
C PRO A 172 7.80 -3.14 -15.95
N ALA A 173 7.90 -3.12 -17.28
CA ALA A 173 6.88 -2.55 -18.17
C ALA A 173 5.50 -3.18 -17.96
N ASP A 174 5.43 -4.48 -17.68
CA ASP A 174 4.18 -5.21 -17.47
C ASP A 174 3.37 -4.64 -16.29
N CYS A 175 4.02 -4.41 -15.14
CA CYS A 175 3.34 -3.83 -13.99
C CYS A 175 2.97 -2.37 -14.20
N LEU A 176 3.88 -1.58 -14.81
CA LEU A 176 3.61 -0.17 -15.06
C LEU A 176 2.44 -0.01 -16.03
N SER A 177 2.46 -0.74 -17.15
CA SER A 177 1.39 -0.71 -18.15
C SER A 177 0.05 -1.12 -17.55
N TYR A 178 0.01 -2.20 -16.75
CA TYR A 178 -1.22 -2.61 -16.08
C TYR A 178 -1.72 -1.55 -15.10
N TYR A 179 -0.83 -1.01 -14.25
CA TYR A 179 -1.20 0.01 -13.27
C TYR A 179 -1.73 1.29 -13.94
N GLU A 180 -1.14 1.73 -15.05
CA GLU A 180 -1.59 2.94 -15.73
C GLU A 180 -2.88 2.72 -16.52
N ASN A 181 -2.99 1.60 -17.24
CA ASN A 181 -4.05 1.38 -18.22
C ASN A 181 -5.27 0.62 -17.67
N GLN A 182 -5.08 -0.24 -16.66
CA GLN A 182 -6.14 -1.12 -16.14
C GLN A 182 -6.68 -0.69 -14.77
N CYS A 183 -5.96 0.19 -14.08
CA CYS A 183 -6.43 0.75 -12.81
C CYS A 183 -6.97 2.17 -13.02
N GLY A 184 -8.26 2.37 -12.75
CA GLY A 184 -8.87 3.69 -12.71
C GLY A 184 -8.48 4.49 -11.45
N GLY A 185 -8.71 5.80 -11.50
CA GLY A 185 -8.50 6.70 -10.36
C GLY A 185 -7.27 7.60 -10.49
N VAL A 186 -7.23 8.61 -9.61
CA VAL A 186 -6.08 9.53 -9.48
C VAL A 186 -4.92 8.77 -8.84
N SER A 187 -3.71 8.95 -9.37
CA SER A 187 -2.50 8.32 -8.83
C SER A 187 -1.70 9.28 -7.96
N ILE A 188 -1.15 8.78 -6.85
CA ILE A 188 -0.13 9.46 -6.05
C ILE A 188 1.19 8.69 -6.10
N GLN A 189 2.31 9.42 -6.24
CA GLN A 189 3.65 8.89 -6.07
C GLN A 189 3.99 8.85 -4.57
N LEU A 190 4.40 7.69 -4.07
CA LEU A 190 4.69 7.45 -2.65
C LEU A 190 6.17 7.14 -2.39
N TYR A 191 6.85 6.55 -3.37
CA TYR A 191 8.30 6.41 -3.35
C TYR A 191 8.97 7.70 -3.79
N GLU A 192 10.00 8.10 -3.06
CA GLU A 192 10.82 9.27 -3.33
C GLU A 192 12.29 8.91 -3.09
N GLU A 193 13.20 9.69 -3.69
CA GLU A 193 14.61 9.57 -3.36
C GLU A 193 14.84 9.82 -1.85
N GLY A 194 15.75 9.06 -1.23
CA GLY A 194 16.01 9.14 0.21
C GLY A 194 15.04 8.34 1.10
N CYS A 195 14.14 7.53 0.53
CA CYS A 195 13.37 6.56 1.30
C CYS A 195 14.27 5.52 2.00
N LYS A 196 14.04 5.31 3.31
CA LYS A 196 14.87 4.47 4.19
C LYS A 196 14.20 3.14 4.49
N TYR A 197 14.70 2.12 3.81
CA TYR A 197 14.18 0.75 3.85
C TYR A 197 15.07 -0.20 4.66
N GLU A 198 15.94 0.31 5.53
CA GLU A 198 16.57 -0.55 6.53
C GLU A 198 15.53 -1.06 7.51
N ASP A 199 15.73 -2.31 7.91
CA ASP A 199 14.95 -2.92 8.97
C ASP A 199 15.43 -2.33 10.28
N VAL A 200 14.52 -1.77 11.07
CA VAL A 200 14.86 -1.40 12.44
C VAL A 200 15.10 -2.72 13.16
N PRO A 201 16.32 -3.00 13.66
CA PRO A 201 16.52 -4.18 14.48
C PRO A 201 15.54 -4.09 15.65
N GLU A 202 14.77 -5.15 15.87
CA GLU A 202 14.01 -5.27 17.11
C GLU A 202 15.06 -5.17 18.22
N LEU A 203 14.99 -4.10 19.04
CA LEU A 203 15.90 -3.96 20.18
C LEU A 203 15.60 -5.15 21.09
N VAL A 204 16.41 -6.20 20.99
CA VAL A 204 16.36 -7.32 21.91
C VAL A 204 16.72 -6.72 23.26
N PRO A 205 15.84 -6.77 24.28
CA PRO A 205 16.24 -6.43 25.63
C PRO A 205 17.44 -7.31 25.96
N ILE A 206 18.54 -6.71 26.36
CA ILE A 206 19.66 -7.43 26.94
C ILE A 206 19.10 -8.09 28.21
N GLU A 207 18.72 -9.37 28.12
CA GLU A 207 18.45 -10.15 29.32
C GLU A 207 19.72 -10.09 30.16
N GLY A 208 19.58 -9.57 31.39
CA GLY A 208 20.70 -9.30 32.26
C GLY A 208 21.56 -10.55 32.42
N VAL A 209 22.85 -10.42 32.14
CA VAL A 209 23.84 -11.46 32.39
C VAL A 209 23.80 -11.81 33.87
N PRO A 210 23.40 -13.03 34.26
CA PRO A 210 23.45 -13.44 35.65
C PRO A 210 24.91 -13.78 36.01
N GLY A 211 25.46 -13.12 37.02
CA GLY A 211 26.65 -13.63 37.73
C GLY A 211 27.91 -12.77 37.70
N ILE A 212 27.83 -11.51 38.14
CA ILE A 212 29.01 -10.82 38.68
C ILE A 212 28.78 -10.64 40.19
N PRO A 213 29.44 -11.42 41.06
CA PRO A 213 29.44 -11.14 42.48
C PRO A 213 30.35 -9.93 42.75
N PHE A 214 29.89 -9.06 43.66
CA PHE A 214 30.68 -7.98 44.25
C PHE A 214 31.78 -8.54 45.16
#